data_AF-A0A0K0DG54-F1
#
_entry.id   AF-A0A0K0DG54-F1
#
_cell.length_a   1.000
_cell.length_b   1.000
_cell.length_c   1.000
_cell.angle_alpha   90.00
_cell.angle_beta   90.00
_cell.angle_gamma   90.00
#
_symmetry.space_group_name_H-M   'P 1'
#
loop_
_entity.id
_entity.type
_entity.pdbx_description
1 polymer ?
#
loop_
_entity_poly.entity_id
_entity_poly.type
_entity_poly.pdbx_seq_one_letter_code
_entity_poly.pdbx_strand_id
1 'polypeptide(L)'
;MEVEIDVWQTHHLHFADDIVLITPDISQAEDMLADFDKACGKIGLRLNLKKTMFMKNRLVSFALFRLNGTNISECSSCVCLVREINVMNDLAP
;
A
#
# COMPACT_ATOMS: atom_id res chain seq x y z
N MET A 1 -16.56 5.65 -1.87
CA MET A 1 -15.96 6.13 -3.13
C MET A 1 -15.16 4.97 -3.65
N GLU A 2 -15.58 4.37 -4.76
CA GLU A 2 -14.93 3.19 -5.34
C GLU A 2 -13.56 3.66 -5.86
N VAL A 3 -12.47 3.17 -5.26
CA VAL A 3 -11.13 3.52 -5.72
C VAL A 3 -10.89 2.70 -6.98
N GLU A 4 -10.89 3.38 -8.12
CA GLU A 4 -10.67 2.76 -9.42
C GLU A 4 -9.18 2.38 -9.52
N ILE A 5 -8.85 1.15 -9.13
CA ILE A 5 -7.54 0.57 -9.43
C ILE A 5 -7.54 0.30 -10.93
N ASP A 6 -6.84 1.16 -11.67
CA ASP A 6 -6.73 1.03 -13.12
C ASP A 6 -6.08 -0.31 -13.47
N VAL A 7 -6.91 -1.26 -13.91
CA VAL A 7 -6.53 -2.63 -14.27
C VAL A 7 -5.47 -2.63 -15.38
N TRP A 8 -5.30 -1.51 -16.09
CA TRP A 8 -4.20 -1.35 -17.04
C TRP A 8 -2.82 -1.27 -16.35
N GLN A 9 -2.70 -0.66 -15.18
CA GLN A 9 -1.43 -0.59 -14.43
C GLN A 9 -1.00 -1.94 -13.86
N THR A 10 -1.94 -2.87 -13.66
CA THR A 10 -1.59 -4.24 -13.20
C THR A 10 -0.94 -5.11 -14.27
N HIS A 11 -0.80 -4.64 -15.52
CA HIS A 11 -0.02 -5.33 -16.54
C HIS A 11 1.50 -5.11 -16.38
N HIS A 12 1.91 -4.02 -15.70
CA HIS A 12 3.31 -3.77 -15.35
C HIS A 12 3.76 -4.53 -14.09
N LEU A 13 2.82 -5.12 -13.35
CA LEU A 13 3.09 -5.94 -12.16
C LEU A 13 3.79 -7.26 -12.45
N HIS A 14 3.76 -7.74 -13.70
CA HIS A 14 4.47 -8.96 -14.07
C HIS A 14 6.01 -8.82 -13.92
N PHE A 15 6.52 -7.58 -13.85
CA PHE A 15 7.94 -7.29 -13.72
C PHE A 15 8.31 -6.45 -12.48
N ALA A 16 7.33 -5.99 -11.70
CA ALA A 16 7.58 -5.22 -10.48
C ALA A 16 7.45 -6.13 -9.26
N ASP A 17 8.53 -6.26 -8.48
CA ASP A 17 8.53 -7.05 -7.24
C ASP A 17 7.81 -6.32 -6.08
N ASP A 18 7.77 -4.98 -6.12
CA ASP A 18 7.22 -4.12 -5.06
C ASP A 18 6.31 -3.03 -5.63
N ILE A 19 5.24 -2.69 -4.91
CA ILE A 19 4.28 -1.64 -5.24
C ILE A 19 4.13 -0.70 -4.05
N VAL A 20 4.00 0.60 -4.34
CA VAL A 20 3.64 1.61 -3.33
C VAL A 20 2.24 2.12 -3.60
N LEU A 21 1.43 2.13 -2.55
CA LEU A 21 0.08 2.68 -2.52
C LEU A 21 0.08 3.92 -1.63
N ILE A 22 -0.46 5.04 -2.11
CA ILE A 22 -0.52 6.31 -1.37
C ILE A 22 -1.99 6.70 -1.22
N THR A 23 -2.44 6.90 0.03
CA THR A 23 -3.81 7.32 0.35
C THR A 23 -3.80 8.43 1.41
N PRO A 24 -4.87 9.24 1.49
CA PRO A 24 -4.96 10.32 2.47
C PRO A 24 -5.27 9.82 3.90
N ASP A 25 -5.84 8.62 4.05
CA ASP A 25 -6.20 8.05 5.36
C ASP A 25 -6.07 6.53 5.42
N ILE A 26 -6.06 6.03 6.67
CA ILE A 26 -5.88 4.61 7.01
C ILE A 26 -7.04 3.75 6.50
N SER A 27 -8.29 4.18 6.67
CA SER A 27 -9.45 3.40 6.21
C SER A 27 -9.44 3.19 4.70
N GLN A 28 -9.14 4.25 3.93
CA GLN A 28 -8.97 4.14 2.48
C GLN A 28 -7.80 3.24 2.10
N ALA A 29 -6.70 3.26 2.85
CA ALA A 29 -5.60 2.33 2.61
C ALA A 29 -6.03 0.87 2.86
N GLU A 30 -6.83 0.59 3.90
CA GLU A 30 -7.28 -0.77 4.23
C GLU A 30 -8.20 -1.30 3.12
N ASP A 31 -9.18 -0.49 2.70
CA ASP A 31 -10.11 -0.82 1.62
C ASP A 31 -9.37 -1.04 0.29
N MET A 32 -8.49 -0.11 -0.08
CA MET A 32 -7.75 -0.19 -1.33
C MET A 32 -6.79 -1.38 -1.37
N LEU A 33 -6.17 -1.73 -0.25
CA LEU A 33 -5.31 -2.91 -0.15
C LEU A 33 -6.11 -4.22 -0.21
N ALA A 34 -7.34 -4.24 0.31
CA ALA A 34 -8.26 -5.39 0.22
C ALA A 34 -8.74 -5.60 -1.22
N ASP A 35 -9.10 -4.53 -1.92
CA ASP A 35 -9.46 -4.59 -3.34
C ASP A 35 -8.27 -5.01 -4.20
N PHE A 36 -7.06 -4.54 -3.86
CA PHE A 36 -5.84 -4.95 -4.53
C PHE A 36 -5.51 -6.44 -4.34
N ASP A 37 -5.60 -6.98 -3.11
CA ASP A 37 -5.41 -8.41 -2.83
C ASP A 37 -6.41 -9.26 -3.61
N LYS A 38 -7.68 -8.83 -3.65
CA LYS A 38 -8.75 -9.48 -4.41
C LYS A 38 -8.49 -9.45 -5.91
N ALA A 39 -7.99 -8.34 -6.45
CA ALA A 39 -7.62 -8.22 -7.86
C ALA A 39 -6.42 -9.12 -8.20
N CYS A 40 -5.40 -9.16 -7.34
CA CYS A 40 -4.25 -10.07 -7.48
C CYS A 40 -4.70 -11.54 -7.52
N GLY A 41 -5.63 -11.93 -6.65
CA GLY A 41 -6.18 -13.28 -6.61
C GLY A 41 -6.84 -13.72 -7.92
N LYS A 42 -7.44 -12.80 -8.69
CA LYS A 42 -8.05 -13.10 -10.00
C LYS A 42 -7.01 -13.46 -11.07
N ILE A 43 -5.78 -12.96 -10.95
CA ILE A 43 -4.67 -13.23 -11.87
C ILE A 43 -3.67 -14.26 -11.31
N GLY A 44 -4.01 -14.93 -10.20
CA GLY A 44 -3.17 -15.95 -9.58
C GLY A 44 -2.00 -15.41 -8.75
N LEU A 45 -2.01 -14.11 -8.44
CA LEU A 45 -1.05 -13.48 -7.53
C LEU A 45 -1.62 -13.40 -6.10
N ARG A 46 -0.72 -13.27 -5.12
CA ARG A 46 -1.10 -13.12 -3.71
C ARG A 46 -0.14 -12.16 -3.01
N LEU A 47 -0.68 -11.26 -2.20
CA LEU A 47 0.14 -10.37 -1.38
C LEU A 47 0.93 -11.14 -0.32
N ASN A 48 2.17 -10.73 -0.11
CA ASN A 48 2.98 -11.20 1.01
C ASN A 48 2.86 -10.22 2.18
N LEU A 49 1.84 -10.40 3.03
CA LEU A 49 1.56 -9.54 4.17
C LEU A 49 2.72 -9.40 5.17
N LYS A 50 3.65 -10.37 5.21
CA LYS A 50 4.84 -10.28 6.08
C LYS A 50 5.89 -9.31 5.54
N LYS A 51 5.89 -9.07 4.23
CA LYS A 51 6.78 -8.11 3.55
C LYS A 51 6.09 -6.78 3.29
N THR A 52 4.76 -6.76 3.26
CA THR A 52 4.00 -5.52 3.18
C THR A 52 4.28 -4.66 4.42
N MET A 53 4.68 -3.42 4.19
CA MET A 53 4.85 -2.42 5.23
C MET A 53 4.03 -1.19 4.86
N PHE A 54 3.58 -0.45 5.86
CA PHE A 54 2.95 0.86 5.63
C PHE A 54 3.79 1.97 6.27
N MET A 55 3.56 3.19 5.82
CA MET A 55 4.13 4.39 6.44
C MET A 55 3.04 5.42 6.61
N LYS A 56 3.16 6.22 7.65
CA LYS A 56 2.22 7.31 7.94
C LYS A 56 2.96 8.53 8.44
N ASN A 57 2.35 9.70 8.25
CA ASN A 57 2.85 10.93 8.84
C ASN A 57 2.44 10.99 10.33
N ARG A 58 3.13 11.79 11.15
CA ARG A 58 2.84 12.03 12.57
C ARG A 58 1.40 12.50 12.84
N LEU A 59 0.75 13.09 11.84
CA LEU A 59 -0.64 13.57 11.95
C LEU A 59 -1.66 12.43 11.99
N VAL A 60 -1.29 11.25 11.47
CA VAL A 60 -2.16 10.08 11.46
C VAL A 60 -2.05 9.38 12.82
N SER A 61 -3.20 9.15 13.46
CA SER A 61 -3.30 8.57 14.81
C SER A 61 -2.56 7.21 14.90
N PHE A 62 -2.25 6.76 16.12
CA PHE A 62 -1.65 5.45 16.41
C PHE A 62 -2.56 4.24 16.08
N ALA A 63 -3.54 4.42 15.18
CA ALA A 63 -4.38 3.33 14.72
C ALA A 63 -3.52 2.26 14.04
N LEU A 64 -3.79 0.99 14.40
CA LEU A 64 -3.21 -0.18 13.78
C LEU A 64 -3.76 -0.31 12.36
N PHE A 65 -2.86 -0.50 11.38
CA PHE A 65 -3.22 -0.83 10.01
C PHE A 65 -3.37 -2.34 9.85
N ARG A 66 -4.55 -2.81 9.44
CA ARG A 66 -4.86 -4.25 9.35
C ARG A 66 -5.42 -4.60 8.00
N LEU A 67 -4.96 -5.73 7.46
CA LEU A 67 -5.59 -6.37 6.31
C LEU A 67 -6.01 -7.79 6.67
N ASN A 68 -7.29 -8.12 6.43
CA ASN A 68 -7.85 -9.45 6.72
C ASN A 68 -7.54 -9.94 8.14
N GLY A 69 -7.56 -9.02 9.12
CA GLY A 69 -7.26 -9.31 10.53
C GLY A 69 -5.77 -9.45 10.86
N THR A 70 -4.86 -9.38 9.88
CA THR A 70 -3.40 -9.39 10.08
C THR A 70 -2.88 -7.95 10.22
N ASN A 71 -2.09 -7.69 11.25
CA ASN A 71 -1.46 -6.37 11.44
C ASN A 71 -0.31 -6.21 10.45
N ILE A 72 -0.27 -5.08 9.75
CA ILE A 72 0.82 -4.72 8.84
C ILE A 72 1.87 -3.92 9.63
N SER A 73 3.14 -4.23 9.42
CA SER A 73 4.23 -3.53 10.10
C SER A 73 4.40 -2.11 9.58
N GLU A 74 4.59 -1.17 10.50
CA GLU A 74 4.96 0.21 10.18
C GLU A 74 6.47 0.30 9.88
N CYS A 75 6.84 1.10 8.88
CA CYS A 75 8.22 1.48 8.59
C CYS A 75 8.38 3.00 8.60
N SER A 76 9.59 3.50 8.87
CA SER A 76 9.91 4.93 8.78
C SER A 76 10.38 5.38 7.39
N SER A 77 10.82 4.45 6.53
CA SER A 77 11.42 4.75 5.22
C SER A 77 11.39 3.54 4.30
N CYS A 78 11.13 3.72 3.00
CA CYS A 78 11.30 2.67 1.99
C CYS A 78 12.09 3.22 0.80
N VAL A 79 12.97 2.38 0.28
CA VAL A 79 13.71 2.61 -0.95
C VAL A 79 12.97 1.92 -2.07
N CYS A 80 12.19 2.68 -2.83
CA CYS A 80 11.56 2.18 -4.04
C CYS A 80 12.49 2.46 -5.23
N LEU A 81 12.52 1.57 -6.22
CA LEU A 81 13.55 1.41 -7.26
C LEU A 81 13.98 2.66 -8.07
N VAL A 82 13.39 3.85 -7.86
CA VAL A 82 13.83 5.11 -8.49
C VAL A 82 13.77 6.33 -7.55
N ARG A 83 13.18 6.23 -6.35
CA ARG A 83 13.05 7.37 -5.42
C ARG A 83 12.82 6.89 -4.00
N GLU A 84 13.63 7.39 -3.06
CA GLU A 84 13.31 7.30 -1.64
C GLU A 84 12.14 8.23 -1.37
N ILE A 85 11.05 7.72 -0.78
CA ILE A 85 9.89 8.52 -0.39
C ILE A 85 9.99 8.73 1.12
N ASN A 86 10.31 9.96 1.51
CA ASN A 86 10.34 10.36 2.90
C ASN A 86 8.99 10.99 3.26
N VAL A 87 8.25 10.33 4.15
CA VAL A 87 6.89 10.75 4.55
C VAL A 87 6.87 12.15 5.20
N MET A 88 7.96 12.61 5.82
CA MET A 88 8.03 13.97 6.35
C MET A 88 8.21 15.04 5.27
N ASN A 89 8.89 14.71 4.17
CA ASN A 89 9.34 15.70 3.18
C ASN A 89 8.51 15.66 1.89
N ASP A 90 8.09 14.47 1.46
CA ASP A 90 7.47 14.24 0.16
C ASP A 90 5.94 14.14 0.21
N LEU A 91 5.36 13.96 1.41
CA LEU A 91 3.91 13.82 1.65
C LEU A 91 3.36 14.93 2.57
N ALA A 92 4.01 16.10 2.56
CA ALA A 92 3.44 17.30 3.18
C ALA A 92 2.13 17.71 2.45
N PRO A 93 1.16 18.33 3.15
CA PRO A 93 -0.10 18.75 2.54
C PRO A 93 0.07 19.69 1.34
#